data_AF-A0A845R8C1-F1
#
_entry.id   AF-A0A845R8C1-F1
#
_cell.length_a   1.000
_cell.length_b   1.000
_cell.length_c   1.000
_cell.angle_alpha   90.00
_cell.angle_beta   90.00
_cell.angle_gamma   90.00
#
_symmetry.space_group_name_H-M   'P 1'
#
loop_
_entity.id
_entity.type
_entity.pdbx_description
1 polymer ?
#
loop_
_entity_poly.entity_id
_entity_poly.type
_entity_poly.pdbx_seq_one_letter_code
_entity_poly.pdbx_strand_id
1 'polypeptide(L)'
;MKHARLLLLSLCLLLAACGQKLAENPPETDLSKPPAVSEPAPNISEPDVSDPDRSGSVLLAPLTAEDLAAAHQAALDYYQGTIFTVDTLTEIEPRQGEVAFQVSCSKGGVKVDPDRTIWLERQDGVWTVISEGY
;
A
#
# COMPACT_ATOMS: atom_id res chain seq x y z
N MET A 1 5.63 -20.99 -36.41
CA MET A 1 5.34 -22.13 -35.52
C MET A 1 6.61 -22.92 -35.25
N LYS A 2 6.78 -23.43 -34.03
CA LYS A 2 7.76 -24.45 -33.60
C LYS A 2 9.06 -24.03 -32.88
N HIS A 3 9.07 -23.00 -32.01
CA HIS A 3 10.14 -22.91 -30.99
C HIS A 3 9.65 -22.53 -29.57
N ALA A 4 8.34 -22.45 -29.34
CA ALA A 4 7.77 -21.97 -28.08
C ALA A 4 7.36 -23.09 -27.09
N ARG A 5 7.88 -24.31 -27.22
CA ARG A 5 7.43 -25.47 -26.39
C ARG A 5 8.54 -26.24 -25.66
N LEU A 6 9.80 -25.81 -25.76
CA LEU A 6 10.94 -26.51 -25.14
C LEU A 6 11.66 -25.68 -24.06
N LEU A 7 10.95 -24.76 -23.41
CA LEU A 7 11.42 -24.01 -22.23
C LEU A 7 10.41 -24.12 -21.08
N LEU A 8 9.75 -25.27 -20.97
CA LEU A 8 8.69 -25.50 -19.97
C LEU A 8 8.97 -26.69 -19.03
N LEU A 9 10.23 -27.15 -18.94
CA LEU A 9 10.59 -28.36 -18.19
C LEU A 9 11.91 -28.25 -17.38
N SER A 10 12.26 -27.09 -16.82
CA SER A 10 13.42 -27.01 -15.90
C SER A 10 13.19 -26.30 -14.56
N LEU A 11 11.95 -26.09 -14.12
CA LEU A 11 11.66 -25.41 -12.86
C LEU A 11 10.85 -26.30 -11.89
N CYS A 12 11.33 -27.52 -11.64
CA CYS A 12 10.64 -28.47 -10.74
C CYS A 12 11.53 -29.13 -9.67
N LEU A 13 12.65 -28.51 -9.24
CA LEU A 13 13.61 -29.24 -8.41
C LEU A 13 14.34 -28.46 -7.31
N LEU A 14 13.69 -27.53 -6.60
CA LEU A 14 14.32 -26.88 -5.42
C LEU A 14 13.35 -26.54 -4.27
N LEU A 15 12.56 -27.50 -3.78
CA LEU A 15 11.92 -27.35 -2.45
C LEU A 15 12.07 -28.64 -1.64
N ALA A 16 13.22 -28.77 -0.98
CA ALA A 16 13.44 -29.74 0.09
C ALA A 16 14.16 -29.05 1.26
N ALA A 17 13.60 -29.26 2.46
CA ALA A 17 14.16 -29.01 3.81
C ALA A 17 14.27 -27.53 4.23
N CYS A 18 13.85 -27.04 5.41
CA CYS A 18 13.51 -27.56 6.74
C CYS A 18 12.37 -26.65 7.30
N GLY A 19 11.41 -27.02 8.16
CA GLY A 19 11.35 -28.05 9.17
C GLY A 19 11.87 -27.52 10.52
N GLN A 20 11.09 -26.74 11.29
CA GLN A 20 11.13 -26.74 12.78
C GLN A 20 9.76 -26.36 13.39
N LYS A 21 9.34 -27.25 14.28
CA LYS A 21 8.16 -27.27 15.14
C LYS A 21 8.45 -26.41 16.38
N LEU A 22 7.58 -25.46 16.72
CA LEU A 22 7.61 -24.78 18.02
C LEU A 22 6.39 -25.20 18.83
N ALA A 23 6.69 -25.62 20.05
CA ALA A 23 5.82 -26.26 21.02
C ALA A 23 5.10 -25.23 21.90
N GLU A 24 3.84 -25.55 22.19
CA GLU A 24 3.17 -25.51 23.51
C GLU A 24 3.56 -24.43 24.55
N ASN A 25 2.58 -23.59 24.85
CA ASN A 25 2.30 -22.88 26.12
C ASN A 25 1.94 -23.90 27.25
N PRO A 26 1.65 -23.56 28.55
CA PRO A 26 1.60 -22.31 29.36
C PRO A 26 2.27 -22.56 30.78
N PRO A 27 1.93 -21.97 31.98
CA PRO A 27 0.91 -20.97 32.36
C PRO A 27 1.28 -19.84 33.35
N GLU A 28 0.37 -18.86 33.35
CA GLU A 28 -0.14 -17.94 34.39
C GLU A 28 0.58 -17.78 35.73
N THR A 29 0.73 -16.51 36.15
CA THR A 29 0.74 -16.14 37.57
C THR A 29 -0.02 -14.82 37.74
N ASP A 30 -1.24 -14.98 38.24
CA ASP A 30 -2.06 -14.00 38.94
C ASP A 30 -1.31 -13.47 40.18
N LEU A 31 -1.36 -12.16 40.44
CA LEU A 31 -1.51 -11.65 41.81
C LEU A 31 -1.98 -10.18 41.81
N SER A 32 -3.20 -9.98 42.30
CA SER A 32 -3.78 -8.69 42.68
C SER A 32 -3.17 -8.08 43.95
N LYS A 33 -3.03 -6.73 43.98
CA LYS A 33 -3.58 -5.76 44.99
C LYS A 33 -2.60 -4.64 45.49
N PRO A 34 -3.05 -3.37 45.67
CA PRO A 34 -2.27 -2.17 46.11
C PRO A 34 -2.39 -1.97 47.66
N PRO A 35 -2.06 -0.83 48.36
CA PRO A 35 -1.69 0.55 47.94
C PRO A 35 -0.57 1.24 48.77
N ALA A 36 -0.18 2.49 48.45
CA ALA A 36 0.03 3.57 49.45
C ALA A 36 0.40 4.91 48.79
N VAL A 37 -0.39 5.91 49.13
CA VAL A 37 -0.25 7.36 48.89
C VAL A 37 1.02 7.91 49.55
N SER A 38 1.73 8.82 48.87
CA SER A 38 2.46 9.96 49.47
C SER A 38 2.91 10.95 48.37
N GLU A 39 2.13 12.00 48.15
CA GLU A 39 2.64 13.34 47.81
C GLU A 39 2.85 14.12 49.13
N PRO A 40 3.50 15.31 49.21
CA PRO A 40 4.02 16.19 48.14
C PRO A 40 5.44 16.76 48.38
N ALA A 41 6.06 17.38 47.36
CA ALA A 41 6.66 18.73 47.45
C ALA A 41 7.28 19.15 46.10
N PRO A 42 7.21 20.45 45.75
CA PRO A 42 7.48 20.96 44.41
C PRO A 42 8.98 21.23 44.22
N ASN A 43 9.52 20.87 43.06
CA ASN A 43 10.79 21.46 42.62
C ASN A 43 10.72 21.84 41.14
N ILE A 44 10.87 23.14 40.95
CA ILE A 44 11.00 23.86 39.69
C ILE A 44 12.10 23.23 38.85
N SER A 45 11.79 22.97 37.58
CA SER A 45 12.64 23.33 36.45
C SER A 45 11.82 23.07 35.18
N GLU A 46 11.35 24.14 34.56
CA GLU A 46 11.04 24.10 33.13
C GLU A 46 12.34 23.83 32.38
N PRO A 47 12.35 22.87 31.45
CA PRO A 47 13.02 23.07 30.20
C PRO A 47 11.97 23.45 29.17
N ASP A 48 12.12 24.66 28.65
CA ASP A 48 11.63 25.11 27.35
C ASP A 48 11.93 24.01 26.31
N VAL A 49 10.98 23.09 26.13
CA VAL A 49 10.90 22.29 24.93
C VAL A 49 10.17 23.18 23.95
N SER A 50 10.95 24.05 23.31
CA SER A 50 10.66 24.50 21.97
C SER A 50 10.42 23.24 21.13
N ASP A 51 9.16 22.82 21.00
CA ASP A 51 8.74 21.92 19.94
C ASP A 51 9.17 22.59 18.63
N PRO A 52 10.12 22.04 17.86
CA PRO A 52 10.26 22.46 16.49
C PRO A 52 9.07 21.84 15.77
N ASP A 53 7.95 22.56 15.82
CA ASP A 53 6.82 22.55 14.90
C ASP A 53 6.93 21.43 13.85
N ARG A 54 6.67 20.18 14.28
CA ARG A 54 6.54 19.04 13.36
C ARG A 54 5.10 18.93 12.90
N SER A 55 4.43 20.07 12.78
CA SER A 55 3.30 20.26 11.88
C SER A 55 3.77 20.89 10.57
N GLY A 56 4.98 20.52 10.11
CA GLY A 56 5.30 20.57 8.70
C GLY A 56 4.42 19.56 7.98
N SER A 57 3.20 19.96 7.61
CA SER A 57 2.62 19.47 6.37
C SER A 57 3.68 19.76 5.32
N VAL A 58 4.47 18.74 4.98
CA VAL A 58 5.33 18.79 3.81
C VAL A 58 4.35 18.95 2.67
N LEU A 59 4.13 20.21 2.27
CA LEU A 59 3.22 20.58 1.21
C LEU A 59 3.84 19.99 -0.05
N LEU A 60 3.39 18.78 -0.42
CA LEU A 60 3.90 18.08 -1.57
C LEU A 60 3.65 18.98 -2.78
N ALA A 61 4.69 19.16 -3.59
CA ALA A 61 4.58 19.97 -4.80
C ALA A 61 3.35 19.51 -5.61
N PRO A 62 2.57 20.44 -6.20
CA PRO A 62 1.48 20.08 -7.08
C PRO A 62 1.95 19.11 -8.17
N LEU A 63 1.09 18.16 -8.54
CA LEU A 63 1.43 17.22 -9.61
C LEU A 63 1.58 17.96 -10.94
N THR A 64 2.66 17.65 -11.64
CA THR A 64 2.91 18.16 -12.99
C THR A 64 2.12 17.35 -14.04
N ALA A 65 2.02 17.85 -15.27
CA ALA A 65 1.42 17.07 -16.35
C ALA A 65 2.21 15.78 -16.66
N GLU A 66 3.53 15.81 -16.46
CA GLU A 66 4.39 14.62 -16.60
C GLU A 66 4.08 13.59 -15.52
N ASP A 67 3.86 14.04 -14.28
CA ASP A 67 3.44 13.18 -13.18
C ASP A 67 2.10 12.48 -13.47
N LEU A 68 1.11 13.22 -13.97
CA LEU A 68 -0.20 12.67 -14.33
C LEU A 68 -0.10 11.67 -15.48
N ALA A 69 0.72 11.97 -16.50
CA ALA A 69 0.98 11.04 -17.61
C ALA A 69 1.65 9.74 -17.13
N ALA A 70 2.61 9.84 -16.21
CA ALA A 70 3.26 8.68 -15.61
C ALA A 70 2.30 7.87 -14.73
N ALA A 71 1.44 8.53 -13.95
CA ALA A 71 0.41 7.86 -13.15
C ALA A 71 -0.61 7.13 -14.06
N HIS A 72 -1.03 7.77 -15.15
CA HIS A 72 -1.93 7.18 -16.14
C HIS A 72 -1.30 5.94 -16.79
N GLN A 73 -0.02 5.99 -17.14
CA GLN A 73 0.68 4.82 -17.68
C GLN A 73 0.77 3.70 -16.64
N ALA A 74 1.12 4.01 -15.39
CA ALA A 74 1.18 3.02 -14.30
C ALA A 74 -0.18 2.36 -14.04
N ALA A 75 -1.28 3.12 -14.16
CA ALA A 75 -2.64 2.59 -14.08
C ALA A 75 -2.96 1.59 -15.20
N LEU A 76 -2.54 1.86 -16.45
CA LEU A 76 -2.70 0.90 -17.55
C LEU A 76 -1.83 -0.35 -17.35
N ASP A 77 -0.59 -0.17 -16.90
CA ASP A 77 0.36 -1.25 -16.64
C ASP A 77 -0.14 -2.18 -15.52
N TYR A 78 -0.82 -1.64 -14.51
CA TYR A 78 -1.44 -2.44 -13.44
C TYR A 78 -2.47 -3.46 -13.98
N TYR A 79 -3.20 -3.12 -15.04
CA TYR A 79 -4.15 -4.05 -15.69
C TYR A 79 -3.53 -4.93 -16.78
N GLN A 80 -2.26 -4.70 -17.16
CA GLN A 80 -1.59 -5.47 -18.19
C GLN A 80 -1.47 -6.95 -17.78
N GLY A 81 -1.89 -7.85 -18.66
CA GLY A 81 -1.84 -9.30 -18.42
C GLY A 81 -2.92 -9.81 -17.46
N THR A 82 -3.81 -8.95 -16.97
CA THR A 82 -5.00 -9.38 -16.22
C THR A 82 -6.09 -9.91 -17.16
N ILE A 83 -7.14 -10.48 -16.58
CA ILE A 83 -8.33 -10.93 -17.32
C ILE A 83 -9.28 -9.79 -17.71
N PHE A 84 -8.98 -8.57 -17.27
CA PHE A 84 -9.77 -7.38 -17.57
C PHE A 84 -9.17 -6.65 -18.77
N THR A 85 -10.04 -6.24 -19.69
CA THR A 85 -9.71 -5.28 -20.73
C THR A 85 -10.16 -3.91 -20.25
N VAL A 86 -9.25 -2.95 -20.16
CA VAL A 86 -9.59 -1.55 -19.86
C VAL A 86 -10.26 -0.93 -21.08
N ASP A 87 -11.50 -0.47 -20.93
CA ASP A 87 -12.27 0.18 -21.99
C ASP A 87 -12.06 1.70 -21.94
N THR A 88 -12.14 2.28 -20.74
CA THR A 88 -11.85 3.70 -20.48
C THR A 88 -11.14 3.87 -19.14
N LEU A 89 -10.21 4.81 -19.09
CA LEU A 89 -9.52 5.25 -17.88
C LEU A 89 -9.74 6.75 -17.74
N THR A 90 -10.37 7.20 -16.66
CA THR A 90 -10.71 8.61 -16.45
C THR A 90 -10.09 9.09 -15.15
N GLU A 91 -9.25 10.12 -15.24
CA GLU A 91 -8.65 10.76 -14.07
C GLU A 91 -9.76 11.37 -13.20
N ILE A 92 -9.72 11.03 -11.91
CA ILE A 92 -10.48 11.69 -10.85
C ILE A 92 -9.54 12.73 -10.23
N GLU A 93 -10.10 13.89 -9.88
CA GLU A 93 -9.36 15.07 -9.43
C GLU A 93 -8.14 14.72 -8.54
N PRO A 94 -6.92 14.98 -9.03
CA PRO A 94 -5.71 14.59 -8.34
C PRO A 94 -5.55 15.39 -7.05
N ARG A 95 -5.02 14.71 -6.03
CA ARG A 95 -4.64 15.34 -4.75
C ARG A 95 -3.12 15.46 -4.69
N GLN A 96 -2.61 16.22 -3.74
CA GLN A 96 -1.18 16.32 -3.54
C GLN A 96 -0.58 14.94 -3.24
N GLY A 97 0.22 14.40 -4.17
CA GLY A 97 0.90 13.11 -4.03
C GLY A 97 0.10 11.87 -4.43
N GLU A 98 -1.19 12.02 -4.73
CA GLU A 98 -2.09 10.90 -5.04
C GLU A 98 -2.92 11.19 -6.31
N VAL A 99 -3.13 10.17 -7.14
CA VAL A 99 -4.02 10.23 -8.30
C VAL A 99 -5.00 9.08 -8.22
N ALA A 100 -6.26 9.33 -8.52
CA ALA A 100 -7.26 8.28 -8.65
C ALA A 100 -7.76 8.19 -10.10
N PHE A 101 -8.08 6.99 -10.55
CA PHE A 101 -8.69 6.77 -11.86
C PHE A 101 -9.96 5.94 -11.71
N GLN A 102 -11.02 6.37 -12.37
CA GLN A 102 -12.17 5.52 -12.66
C GLN A 102 -11.88 4.66 -13.88
N VAL A 103 -12.14 3.37 -13.78
CA VAL A 103 -11.80 2.34 -14.76
C VAL A 103 -13.08 1.63 -15.19
N SER A 104 -13.52 1.88 -16.42
CA SER A 104 -14.49 1.00 -17.09
C SER A 104 -13.70 -0.14 -17.70
N CYS A 105 -14.09 -1.37 -17.39
CA CYS A 105 -13.44 -2.55 -17.95
C CYS A 105 -14.42 -3.64 -18.32
N SER A 106 -13.96 -4.57 -19.14
CA SER A 106 -14.70 -5.72 -19.60
C SER A 106 -13.95 -7.01 -19.26
N LYS A 107 -14.68 -8.08 -18.93
CA LYS A 107 -14.12 -9.43 -18.72
C LYS A 107 -14.74 -10.38 -19.73
N GLY A 108 -13.91 -10.93 -20.62
CA GLY A 108 -14.39 -11.80 -21.70
C GLY A 108 -15.40 -11.12 -22.63
N GLY A 109 -15.27 -9.81 -22.83
CA GLY A 109 -16.17 -9.00 -23.68
C GLY A 109 -17.48 -8.55 -23.00
N VAL A 110 -17.68 -8.86 -21.72
CA VAL A 110 -18.83 -8.38 -20.94
C VAL A 110 -18.36 -7.24 -20.03
N LYS A 111 -19.05 -6.10 -20.07
CA LYS A 111 -18.76 -4.96 -19.18
C LYS A 111 -18.90 -5.37 -17.71
N VAL A 112 -17.92 -4.99 -16.91
CA VAL A 112 -17.93 -5.10 -15.46
C VAL A 112 -18.59 -3.85 -14.90
N ASP A 113 -19.58 -4.04 -14.04
CA ASP A 113 -20.32 -2.96 -13.37
C ASP A 113 -20.41 -3.28 -11.87
N PRO A 114 -20.23 -2.29 -10.97
CA PRO A 114 -19.85 -0.91 -11.27
C PRO A 114 -18.43 -0.76 -11.82
N ASP A 115 -18.15 0.39 -12.46
CA ASP A 115 -16.79 0.80 -12.81
C ASP A 115 -15.90 0.76 -11.56
N ARG A 116 -14.62 0.45 -11.74
CA ARG A 116 -13.66 0.36 -10.63
C ARG A 116 -13.04 1.73 -10.37
N THR A 117 -12.57 1.95 -9.16
CA THR A 117 -11.68 3.08 -8.85
C THR A 117 -10.36 2.54 -8.34
N ILE A 118 -9.25 3.02 -8.89
CA ILE A 118 -7.90 2.75 -8.37
C ILE A 118 -7.28 4.03 -7.83
N TRP A 119 -6.52 3.92 -6.75
CA TRP A 119 -5.76 5.01 -6.16
C TRP A 119 -4.28 4.69 -6.27
N LEU A 120 -3.50 5.65 -6.75
CA LEU A 120 -2.07 5.56 -6.90
C LEU A 120 -1.36 6.61 -6.06
N GLU A 121 -0.23 6.23 -5.49
CA GLU A 121 0.69 7.11 -4.77
C GLU A 121 2.08 7.03 -5.40
N ARG A 122 2.81 8.15 -5.37
CA ARG A 122 4.22 8.19 -5.81
C ARG A 122 5.16 7.82 -4.67
N GLN A 123 5.65 6.57 -4.69
CA GLN A 123 6.61 6.04 -3.73
C GLN A 123 7.99 5.98 -4.38
N ASP A 124 8.96 6.71 -3.81
CA ASP A 124 10.35 6.80 -4.34
C ASP A 124 10.43 7.15 -5.84
N GLY A 125 9.52 7.99 -6.32
CA GLY A 125 9.44 8.41 -7.73
C GLY A 125 8.72 7.44 -8.66
N VAL A 126 8.16 6.34 -8.13
CA VAL A 126 7.40 5.34 -8.88
C VAL A 126 5.94 5.39 -8.48
N TRP A 127 5.04 5.42 -9.46
CA TRP A 127 3.60 5.35 -9.23
C TRP A 127 3.16 3.92 -8.93
N THR A 128 2.54 3.71 -7.78
CA THR A 128 2.09 2.39 -7.31
C THR A 128 0.62 2.45 -6.96
N VAL A 129 -0.16 1.46 -7.39
CA VAL A 129 -1.55 1.30 -6.96
C VAL A 129 -1.56 0.89 -5.48
N ILE A 130 -2.16 1.72 -4.63
CA ILE A 130 -2.26 1.50 -3.18
C ILE A 130 -3.63 0.97 -2.75
N SER A 131 -4.66 1.17 -3.58
CA SER A 131 -6.02 0.72 -3.31
C SER A 131 -6.80 0.53 -4.60
N GLU A 132 -7.73 -0.42 -4.59
CA GLU A 132 -8.70 -0.65 -5.67
C GLU A 132 -10.08 -0.92 -5.05
N GLY A 133 -11.11 -0.32 -5.63
CA GLY A 133 -12.49 -0.39 -5.16
C GLY A 133 -13.51 -0.14 -6.27
N TYR A 134 -14.72 0.17 -5.86
CA TYR A 134 -15.87 0.46 -6.72
C TYR A 134 -16.47 1.81 -6.32
#